data_AF-A0A7J7YMR5-F1
#
_entry.id   AF-A0A7J7YMR5-F1
#
_cell.length_a   1.000
_cell.length_b   1.000
_cell.length_c   1.000
_cell.angle_alpha   90.00
_cell.angle_beta   90.00
_cell.angle_gamma   90.00
#
_symmetry.space_group_name_H-M   'P 1'
#
loop_
_entity.id
_entity.type
_entity.pdbx_description
1 polymer ?
#
loop_
_entity_poly.entity_id
_entity_poly.type
_entity_poly.pdbx_seq_one_letter_code
_entity_poly.pdbx_strand_id
1 'polypeptide(L)' 'MLVIPPGLSEEEEALQKKFNKLKKKKKALLALKKQSSSSTASQGGVKRSLSEQPVVDTATATEQAKQLVKSGAISALKA' A
#
# COMPACT_ATOMS: atom_id res chain seq x y z
N MET A 1 10.48 -16.92 46.36
CA MET A 1 11.35 -16.66 45.19
C MET A 1 10.51 -16.83 43.94
N LEU A 2 10.37 -15.78 43.13
CA LEU A 2 9.63 -15.85 41.86
C LEU A 2 10.51 -16.60 40.86
N VAL A 3 10.24 -17.89 40.68
CA VAL A 3 10.96 -18.75 39.73
C VAL A 3 10.49 -18.33 38.34
N ILE A 4 11.28 -17.49 37.67
CA ILE A 4 11.09 -17.16 36.26
C ILE A 4 11.60 -18.37 35.45
N PRO A 5 10.77 -19.00 34.60
CA PRO A 5 11.19 -20.13 33.79
C PRO A 5 12.42 -19.76 32.92
N PRO A 6 13.44 -20.63 32.81
CA PRO A 6 14.60 -20.38 31.97
C PRO A 6 14.22 -20.63 30.50
N GLY A 7 13.64 -19.62 29.86
CA GLY A 7 13.27 -19.68 28.45
C GLY A 7 12.07 -18.80 28.15
N LEU A 8 12.00 -18.35 26.89
CA LEU A 8 10.76 -17.79 26.36
C LEU A 8 9.73 -18.93 26.31
N SER A 9 8.54 -18.68 26.81
CA SER A 9 7.41 -19.58 26.60
C SER A 9 7.16 -19.77 25.10
N GLU A 10 6.49 -20.86 24.72
CA GLU A 10 6.13 -21.12 23.32
C GLU A 10 5.37 -19.93 22.68
N GLU A 11 4.56 -19.24 23.48
CA GLU A 11 3.87 -18.02 23.07
C GLU A 11 4.84 -16.87 22.76
N GLU A 12 5.85 -16.67 23.61
CA GLU A 12 6.86 -15.63 23.43
C GLU A 12 7.79 -15.92 22.24
N GLU A 13 8.12 -17.19 21.98
CA GLU A 13 8.87 -17.57 20.77
C GLU A 13 8.05 -17.31 19.49
N ALA A 14 6.75 -17.61 19.51
CA ALA A 14 5.86 -17.33 18.39
C ALA A 14 5.74 -15.81 18.14
N LEU A 15 5.67 -15.01 19.20
CA LEU A 15 5.70 -13.54 19.14
C LEU A 15 7.02 -13.03 18.56
N GLN A 16 8.15 -13.56 19.02
CA GLN A 16 9.47 -13.18 18.51
C GLN A 16 9.60 -13.49 17.01
N LYS A 17 9.08 -14.63 16.55
CA LYS A 17 9.06 -15.01 15.14
C LYS A 17 8.17 -14.09 14.31
N LYS A 18 6.98 -13.73 14.81
CA LYS A 18 6.08 -12.74 14.19
C LYS A 18 6.73 -11.36 14.09
N PHE A 19 7.37 -10.91 15.17
CA PHE A 19 8.06 -9.62 15.23
C PHE A 19 9.22 -9.55 14.24
N ASN A 20 10.03 -10.60 14.17
CA ASN A 20 11.13 -10.69 13.20
C ASN A 20 10.63 -10.64 11.75
N LYS A 21 9.52 -11.33 11.45
CA LYS A 21 8.85 -11.26 10.14
C LYS A 21 8.33 -9.85 9.84
N LEU A 22 7.71 -9.20 10.82
CA LEU A 22 7.21 -7.84 10.71
C LEU A 22 8.34 -6.83 10.48
N LYS A 23 9.46 -6.96 11.21
CA LYS A 23 10.66 -6.11 11.06
C LYS A 23 11.24 -6.21 9.64
N LYS A 24 11.32 -7.43 9.08
CA LYS A 24 11.74 -7.63 7.67
C LYS A 24 10.78 -6.95 6.68
N LYS A 25 9.46 -7.11 6.87
CA LYS A 25 8.44 -6.45 6.04
C LYS A 25 8.51 -4.91 6.12
N LYS A 26 8.70 -4.35 7.32
CA LYS A 26 8.84 -2.90 7.54
C LYS A 26 10.03 -2.31 6.76
N LYS A 27 11.17 -3.00 6.74
CA LYS A 27 12.36 -2.55 5.99
C LYS A 27 12.10 -2.52 4.47
N ALA A 28 11.45 -3.54 3.92
CA ALA A 28 11.10 -3.59 2.49
C ALA A 28 10.10 -2.50 2.10
N LEU A 29 9.06 -2.28 2.93
CA LEU A 29 8.08 -1.22 2.72
C LEU A 29 8.73 0.18 2.71
N LEU A 30 9.66 0.43 3.62
CA LEU A 30 10.39 1.70 3.67
C LEU A 30 11.30 1.89 2.45
N ALA A 31 11.91 0.83 1.91
CA ALA A 31 12.70 0.92 0.68
C ALA A 31 11.81 1.22 -0.53
N LEU A 32 10.64 0.57 -0.64
CA LEU A 32 9.66 0.84 -1.71
C LEU A 32 9.12 2.28 -1.63
N LYS A 33 8.82 2.77 -0.42
CA LYS A 33 8.41 4.17 -0.21
C LYS A 33 9.50 5.17 -0.61
N LYS A 34 10.78 4.87 -0.34
CA LYS A 34 11.91 5.71 -0.77
C LYS A 34 12.08 5.70 -2.30
N GLN A 35 11.95 4.54 -2.95
CA GLN A 35 12.01 4.44 -4.41
C GLN A 35 10.82 5.14 -5.08
N SER A 36 9.63 5.07 -4.49
CA SER A 36 8.46 5.81 -4.94
C SER A 36 8.62 7.33 -4.81
N SER A 37 9.52 7.81 -3.94
CA SER A 37 9.81 9.24 -3.78
C SER A 37 10.88 9.78 -4.74
N SER A 38 11.56 8.93 -5.51
CA SER A 38 12.65 9.34 -6.42
C SER A 38 12.29 9.30 -7.92
N SER A 39 11.06 8.97 -8.29
CA SER A 39 10.64 8.83 -9.70
C SER A 39 10.04 10.09 -10.33
N THR A 40 10.07 11.26 -9.66
CA THR A 40 9.44 12.48 -10.16
C THR A 40 10.35 13.44 -10.94
N ALA A 41 11.51 13.00 -11.44
CA ALA A 41 12.39 13.83 -12.26
C ALA A 41 12.56 13.32 -13.70
N SER A 42 11.46 13.15 -14.45
CA SER A 42 11.51 13.37 -15.90
C SER A 42 10.11 13.61 -16.48
N GLN A 43 9.99 14.78 -17.11
CA GLN A 43 9.11 15.19 -18.21
C GLN A 43 7.58 14.94 -18.19
N GLY A 44 6.87 16.07 -18.31
CA GLY A 44 5.79 16.25 -19.29
C GLY A 44 4.40 15.72 -18.92
N GLY A 45 3.56 16.58 -18.33
CA GLY A 45 2.10 16.39 -18.30
C GLY A 45 1.54 15.88 -16.96
N VAL A 46 0.88 16.79 -16.24
CA VAL A 46 -0.06 16.55 -15.12
C VAL A 46 0.39 15.51 -14.07
N LYS A 47 1.29 15.92 -13.17
CA LYS A 47 1.61 15.15 -11.95
C LYS A 47 0.53 15.36 -10.89
N ARG A 48 -0.53 14.56 -10.89
CA ARG A 48 -1.30 14.33 -9.66
C ARG A 48 -0.51 13.33 -8.82
N SER A 49 -0.08 13.74 -7.63
CA SER A 49 0.61 12.85 -6.70
C SER A 49 -0.26 11.61 -6.45
N LEU A 50 0.32 10.42 -6.62
CA LEU A 50 -0.34 9.16 -6.28
C LEU A 50 -0.72 9.07 -4.79
N SER A 51 -0.31 10.04 -3.96
CA SER A 51 -0.68 10.15 -2.55
C SER A 51 -2.10 10.70 -2.32
N GLU A 52 -2.71 11.36 -3.30
CA GLU A 52 -4.06 11.93 -3.21
C GLU A 52 -5.11 11.04 -3.88
N GLN A 53 -4.70 9.91 -4.49
CA GLN A 53 -5.67 8.98 -5.05
C GLN A 53 -6.30 8.15 -3.93
N PRO A 54 -7.64 8.18 -3.77
CA PRO A 54 -8.30 7.30 -2.83
C PRO A 54 -8.02 5.85 -3.23
N VAL A 55 -7.76 4.98 -2.26
CA VAL A 55 -7.68 3.53 -2.47
C VAL A 55 -9.10 3.06 -2.79
N VAL A 56 -9.50 3.18 -4.05
CA VAL A 56 -10.81 2.71 -4.52
C VAL A 56 -10.66 1.30 -5.07
N ASP A 57 -11.52 0.39 -4.60
CA ASP A 57 -11.61 -0.96 -5.14
C ASP A 57 -11.98 -0.93 -6.63
N THR A 58 -11.54 -1.95 -7.38
CA THR A 58 -11.69 -2.02 -8.84
C THR A 58 -13.15 -1.98 -9.30
N ALA A 59 -14.05 -2.58 -8.52
CA ALA A 59 -15.49 -2.54 -8.78
C ALA A 59 -16.04 -1.11 -8.70
N THR A 60 -15.63 -0.36 -7.69
CA THR A 60 -16.06 1.02 -7.44
C THR A 60 -15.50 1.97 -8.50
N ALA A 61 -14.25 1.78 -8.93
CA ALA A 61 -13.65 2.54 -10.01
C ALA A 61 -14.40 2.34 -11.34
N THR A 62 -14.89 1.12 -11.60
CA THR A 62 -15.66 0.81 -12.81
C THR A 62 -17.01 1.53 -12.82
N GLU A 63 -17.72 1.54 -11.69
CA GLU A 63 -18.99 2.28 -11.53
C GLU A 63 -18.79 3.79 -11.74
N GLN A 64 -17.76 4.37 -11.11
CA GLN A 64 -17.46 5.80 -11.27
C GLN A 64 -17.11 6.15 -12.73
N ALA A 65 -16.34 5.31 -13.41
CA ALA A 65 -16.02 5.52 -14.82
C ALA A 65 -17.29 5.53 -15.69
N LYS A 66 -18.22 4.60 -15.47
CA LYS A 66 -19.52 4.58 -16.18
C LYS A 66 -20.33 5.85 -15.95
N GLN A 67 -20.34 6.37 -14.72
CA GLN A 67 -21.06 7.60 -14.39
C GLN A 67 -20.47 8.82 -15.12
N LEU A 68 -19.15 8.92 -15.21
CA LEU A 68 -18.48 10.00 -15.95
C LEU A 68 -18.74 9.94 -17.46
N VAL A 69 -18.85 8.73 -18.03
CA VAL A 69 -19.28 8.54 -19.42
C VAL A 69 -20.74 8.97 -19.58
N LYS A 70 -21.61 8.54 -18.66
CA LYS A 70 -23.04 8.87 -18.70
C LYS A 70 -23.31 10.36 -18.55
N SER A 71 -22.52 11.06 -17.73
CA SER A 71 -22.62 12.52 -17.56
C SER A 71 -21.96 13.31 -18.70
N GLY A 72 -21.28 12.64 -19.64
CA GLY A 72 -20.59 13.28 -20.76
C GLY A 72 -19.29 14.00 -20.37
N ALA A 73 -18.85 13.89 -19.12
CA ALA A 73 -17.59 14.48 -18.66
C ALA A 73 -16.37 13.82 -19.34
N ILE A 74 -16.51 12.55 -19.72
CA ILE A 74 -15.53 11.83 -20.54
C ILE A 74 -16.26 11.11 -21.68
N SER A 75 -15.58 10.96 -22.82
CA SER A 75 -16.10 10.19 -23.96
C SER A 75 -15.81 8.71 -23.79
N ALA A 76 -16.75 7.85 -24.19
CA ALA A 76 -16.48 6.43 -24.34
C ALA A 76 -15.50 6.21 -25.49
N LEU A 77 -14.46 5.39 -25.27
CA LEU A 77 -13.61 4.94 -26.35
C LEU A 77 -14.39 3.95 -27.21
N LYS A 78 -14.43 4.20 -28.52
CA LYS A 78 -14.99 3.27 -29.49
C LYS A 78 -13.91 2.23 -29.80
N ALA A 79 -14.18 0.97 -29.49
CA ALA A 79 -13.40 -0.17 -29.97
C ALA A 79 -13.85 -0.56 -31.39
#